data_AF-A0A8S9QJS2-F1
#
_entry.id   AF-A0A8S9QJS2-F1
#
_cell.length_a   1.000
_cell.length_b   1.000
_cell.length_c   1.000
_cell.angle_alpha   90.00
_cell.angle_beta   90.00
_cell.angle_gamma   90.00
#
_symmetry.space_group_name_H-M   'P 1'
#
loop_
_entity.id
_entity.type
_entity.pdbx_description
1 polymer ?
#
loop_
_entity_poly.entity_id
_entity_poly.type
_entity_poly.pdbx_seq_one_letter_code
_entity_poly.pdbx_strand_id
1 'polypeptide(L)'
;MLDRILPGSGSPTRPGSKLMVLLLLVSATYVVYTLKLISSSRACHVEPFSAVSNQTALIKSHNSSPPPPPPPPETELRHVVFGIAASARLWKQRKEYIKLWYKPNQMRGYVWLEKPVKRLDQENETNNLPPVKISADTSKFPYKNKQGHRSAIRISRIVTETLKLGLEDVRWFVMGDDDTVFVAENLIRVLRKYDHNQMYYIGSLSESHLQNIYFSYGMAYGGGGFAVSYPLAVALSKMQDRCIKRYPALYGSDDRMQACMAELGVPLTKELGFHQVRNHLFNFF
;
A
#
# COMPACT_ATOMS: atom_id res chain seq x y z
N MET A 1 59.54 58.26 13.21
CA MET A 1 59.69 59.04 11.96
C MET A 1 58.44 58.77 11.15
N LEU A 2 57.57 59.76 11.04
CA LEU A 2 56.35 59.69 10.24
C LEU A 2 56.74 59.66 8.76
N ASP A 3 56.05 58.84 7.97
CA ASP A 3 55.82 59.17 6.56
C ASP A 3 54.33 59.10 6.23
N ARG A 4 53.85 60.22 5.68
CA ARG A 4 52.55 60.43 5.07
C ARG A 4 52.62 60.02 3.60
N ILE A 5 51.61 59.33 3.09
CA ILE A 5 51.18 59.45 1.68
C ILE A 5 49.63 59.47 1.65
N LEU A 6 49.08 60.53 1.04
CA LEU A 6 47.65 60.78 0.74
C LEU A 6 47.28 60.21 -0.67
N PRO A 7 46.08 60.42 -1.26
CA PRO A 7 45.05 59.39 -1.38
C PRO A 7 44.74 59.01 -2.85
N GLY A 8 44.31 57.77 -3.08
CA GLY A 8 43.79 57.32 -4.39
C GLY A 8 42.26 57.23 -4.39
N SER A 9 41.61 58.19 -5.04
CA SER A 9 40.18 58.15 -5.40
C SER A 9 39.92 57.04 -6.42
N GLY A 10 39.22 55.99 -6.01
CA GLY A 10 38.73 54.92 -6.88
C GLY A 10 37.20 54.92 -6.90
N SER A 11 36.62 55.27 -8.05
CA SER A 11 35.17 55.21 -8.29
C SER A 11 34.61 53.79 -8.16
N PRO A 12 33.47 53.56 -7.49
CA PRO A 12 32.88 52.23 -7.42
C PRO A 12 32.18 51.89 -8.76
N THR A 13 32.78 50.98 -9.53
CA THR A 13 32.12 50.36 -10.68
C THR A 13 30.99 49.45 -10.19
N ARG A 14 29.75 49.89 -10.43
CA ARG A 14 28.49 49.30 -9.97
C ARG A 14 28.23 47.92 -10.64
N PRO A 15 28.20 46.79 -9.91
CA PRO A 15 27.94 45.46 -10.49
C PRO A 15 26.42 45.19 -10.62
N GLY A 16 25.64 46.20 -11.01
CA GLY A 16 24.17 46.12 -11.05
C GLY A 16 23.59 45.68 -12.39
N SER A 17 24.31 45.88 -13.49
CA SER A 17 23.74 45.75 -14.85
C SER A 17 23.45 44.30 -15.24
N LYS A 18 24.37 43.37 -15.00
CA LYS A 18 24.19 41.96 -15.40
C LYS A 18 23.10 41.24 -14.60
N LEU A 19 23.00 41.53 -13.30
CA LEU A 19 21.96 40.96 -12.43
C LEU A 19 20.58 41.53 -12.78
N MET A 20 20.48 42.83 -13.08
CA MET A 20 19.22 43.42 -13.57
C MET A 20 18.77 42.80 -14.89
N VAL A 21 19.69 42.59 -15.84
CA VAL A 21 19.37 41.97 -17.12
C VAL A 21 18.87 40.53 -16.93
N LEU A 22 19.49 39.77 -16.03
CA LEU A 22 19.05 38.40 -15.72
C LEU A 22 17.64 38.39 -15.10
N LEU A 23 17.36 39.28 -14.14
CA LEU A 23 16.04 39.38 -13.51
C LEU A 23 14.95 39.80 -14.52
N LEU A 24 15.28 40.72 -15.43
CA LEU A 24 14.37 41.12 -16.51
C LEU A 24 14.06 39.94 -17.44
N LEU A 25 15.06 39.16 -17.84
CA LEU A 25 14.86 37.97 -18.68
C LEU A 25 13.97 36.92 -18.00
N VAL A 26 14.21 36.64 -16.71
CA VAL A 26 13.37 35.69 -15.95
C VAL A 26 11.93 36.21 -15.84
N SER A 27 11.73 37.49 -15.50
CA SER A 27 10.39 38.08 -15.45
C SER A 27 9.66 38.04 -16.79
N ALA A 28 10.37 38.29 -17.90
CA ALA A 28 9.79 38.26 -19.24
C ALA A 28 9.32 36.84 -19.61
N THR A 29 10.12 35.82 -19.31
CA THR A 29 9.72 34.42 -19.54
C THR A 29 8.50 34.01 -18.71
N TYR A 30 8.42 34.47 -17.45
CA TYR A 30 7.27 34.21 -16.59
C TYR A 30 5.99 34.89 -17.11
N VAL A 31 6.08 36.13 -17.58
CA VAL A 31 4.95 36.85 -18.17
C VAL A 31 4.48 36.20 -19.47
N VAL A 32 5.39 35.76 -20.34
CA VAL A 32 5.02 35.02 -21.56
C VAL A 32 4.35 33.70 -21.22
N TYR A 33 4.84 32.98 -20.20
CA TYR A 33 4.24 31.73 -19.74
C TYR A 33 2.82 31.94 -19.18
N THR A 34 2.60 32.94 -18.33
CA THR A 34 1.26 33.23 -17.79
C THR A 34 0.29 33.71 -18.87
N LEU A 35 0.75 34.53 -19.82
CA LEU A 35 -0.06 34.94 -20.97
C LEU A 35 -0.42 33.76 -21.88
N LYS A 36 0.49 32.79 -22.08
CA LYS A 36 0.19 31.53 -22.78
C LYS A 36 -0.85 30.69 -22.03
N LEU A 37 -0.76 30.62 -20.70
CA LEU A 37 -1.72 29.91 -19.86
C LEU A 37 -3.14 30.53 -19.95
N ILE A 38 -3.21 31.86 -19.90
CA ILE A 38 -4.47 32.62 -19.99
C ILE A 38 -5.02 32.63 -21.43
N SER A 39 -4.16 32.65 -22.44
CA SER A 39 -4.60 32.56 -23.85
C SER A 39 -5.03 31.13 -24.23
N SER A 40 -4.47 30.11 -23.58
CA SER A 40 -4.83 28.71 -23.76
C SER A 40 -6.03 28.27 -22.93
N SER A 41 -6.50 29.08 -21.97
CA SER A 41 -7.80 28.87 -21.33
C SER A 41 -8.92 29.38 -22.24
N ARG A 42 -9.10 28.72 -23.39
CA ARG A 42 -10.38 28.79 -24.10
C ARG A 42 -11.37 27.88 -23.37
N ALA A 43 -12.50 28.49 -23.02
CA ALA A 43 -13.66 27.88 -22.44
C ALA A 43 -14.06 26.59 -23.19
N CYS A 44 -14.23 25.51 -22.44
CA CYS A 44 -15.06 24.39 -22.89
C CYS A 44 -16.50 24.88 -22.96
N HIS A 45 -16.91 25.43 -24.10
CA HIS A 45 -18.32 25.46 -24.48
C HIS A 45 -18.72 24.02 -24.83
N VAL A 46 -19.34 23.34 -23.89
CA VAL A 46 -20.14 22.13 -24.18
C VAL A 46 -21.57 22.64 -24.37
N GLU A 47 -21.98 22.77 -25.63
CA GLU A 47 -23.39 22.93 -26.00
C GLU A 47 -24.20 21.73 -25.49
N PRO A 48 -25.40 21.92 -24.92
CA PRO A 48 -26.27 20.81 -24.59
C PRO A 48 -26.85 20.27 -25.90
N PHE A 49 -26.61 18.99 -26.18
CA PHE A 49 -27.22 18.29 -27.30
C PHE A 49 -28.75 18.47 -27.25
N SER A 50 -29.27 19.18 -28.24
CA SER A 50 -30.70 19.35 -28.48
C SER A 50 -31.32 17.99 -28.81
N ALA A 51 -32.39 17.66 -28.10
CA ALA A 51 -33.20 16.50 -28.37
C ALA A 51 -33.83 16.60 -29.76
N VAL A 52 -33.44 15.71 -30.67
CA VAL A 52 -34.19 15.42 -31.89
C VAL A 52 -34.80 14.03 -31.72
N SER A 53 -36.09 14.02 -31.39
CA SER A 53 -36.93 12.83 -31.40
C SER A 53 -37.18 12.43 -32.86
N ASN A 54 -36.46 11.42 -33.34
CA ASN A 54 -36.86 10.67 -34.52
C ASN A 54 -37.54 9.38 -34.06
N GLN A 55 -38.87 9.35 -34.18
CA GLN A 55 -39.66 8.15 -34.03
C GLN A 55 -39.38 7.19 -35.18
N THR A 56 -38.46 6.25 -34.99
CA THR A 56 -38.47 4.99 -35.73
C THR A 56 -39.14 3.93 -34.87
N ALA A 57 -40.31 3.48 -35.32
CA ALA A 57 -41.04 2.37 -34.72
C ALA A 57 -40.16 1.11 -34.71
N LEU A 58 -39.67 0.75 -33.52
CA LEU A 58 -39.02 -0.53 -33.27
C LEU A 58 -40.10 -1.62 -33.25
N ILE A 59 -40.12 -2.43 -34.30
CA ILE A 59 -40.79 -3.73 -34.33
C ILE A 59 -40.24 -4.55 -33.15
N LYS A 60 -41.08 -4.80 -32.14
CA LYS A 60 -40.76 -5.72 -31.04
C LYS A 60 -40.67 -7.14 -31.59
N SER A 61 -39.48 -7.57 -31.99
CA SER A 61 -39.19 -8.99 -32.08
C SER A 61 -39.05 -9.53 -30.65
N HIS A 62 -40.04 -10.28 -30.18
CA HIS A 62 -39.94 -11.09 -28.97
C HIS A 62 -38.92 -12.21 -29.21
N ASN A 63 -37.63 -11.91 -29.08
CA ASN A 63 -36.62 -12.93 -28.85
C ASN A 63 -36.42 -13.03 -27.34
N SER A 64 -37.03 -14.05 -26.75
CA SER A 64 -36.78 -14.48 -25.38
C SER A 64 -35.34 -14.98 -25.27
N SER A 65 -34.41 -14.07 -24.97
CA SER A 65 -33.08 -14.43 -24.49
C SER A 65 -33.22 -15.17 -23.15
N PRO A 66 -32.49 -16.27 -22.92
CA PRO A 66 -32.48 -16.93 -21.62
C PRO A 66 -32.07 -15.94 -20.52
N PRO A 67 -32.58 -16.08 -19.29
CA PRO A 67 -32.20 -15.22 -18.18
C PRO A 67 -30.67 -15.26 -18.00
N PRO A 68 -30.04 -14.11 -17.69
CA PRO A 68 -28.62 -14.07 -17.45
C PRO A 68 -28.26 -15.04 -16.31
N PRO A 69 -27.06 -15.68 -16.37
CA PRO A 69 -26.61 -16.55 -15.29
C PRO A 69 -26.60 -15.79 -13.96
N PRO A 70 -26.83 -16.48 -12.83
CA PRO A 70 -26.77 -15.84 -11.52
C PRO A 70 -25.40 -15.18 -11.31
N PRO A 71 -25.34 -14.04 -10.62
CA PRO A 71 -24.08 -13.38 -10.33
C PRO A 71 -23.17 -14.33 -9.55
N PRO A 72 -21.84 -14.29 -9.77
CA PRO A 72 -20.90 -15.12 -9.05
C PRO A 72 -21.05 -14.89 -7.53
N PRO A 73 -20.84 -15.92 -6.68
CA PRO A 73 -21.01 -15.80 -5.24
C PRO A 73 -20.11 -14.70 -4.67
N GLU A 74 -20.66 -13.79 -3.87
CA GLU A 74 -19.91 -12.68 -3.30
C GLU A 74 -18.80 -13.16 -2.33
N THR A 75 -17.74 -12.36 -2.23
CA THR A 75 -16.68 -12.60 -1.23
C THR A 75 -17.25 -12.42 0.18
N GLU A 76 -17.28 -13.49 0.94
CA GLU A 76 -17.56 -13.52 2.39
C GLU A 76 -16.29 -13.71 3.23
N LEU A 77 -16.41 -13.53 4.55
CA LEU A 77 -15.32 -13.65 5.53
C LEU A 77 -14.62 -15.01 5.50
N ARG A 78 -15.36 -16.09 5.22
CA ARG A 78 -14.79 -17.44 5.07
C ARG A 78 -13.76 -17.55 3.95
N HIS A 79 -13.78 -16.65 2.97
CA HIS A 79 -12.84 -16.67 1.84
C HIS A 79 -11.55 -15.87 2.11
N VAL A 80 -11.44 -15.25 3.28
CA VAL A 80 -10.31 -14.38 3.64
C VAL A 80 -9.47 -15.05 4.72
N VAL A 81 -8.15 -15.05 4.52
CA VAL A 81 -7.19 -15.56 5.51
C VAL A 81 -6.28 -14.45 5.98
N PHE A 82 -6.26 -14.22 7.30
CA PHE A 82 -5.43 -13.21 7.94
C PHE A 82 -4.05 -13.79 8.31
N GLY A 83 -2.98 -13.25 7.76
CA GLY A 83 -1.61 -13.50 8.17
C GLY A 83 -1.12 -12.37 9.06
N ILE A 84 -1.00 -12.62 10.36
CA ILE A 84 -0.65 -11.60 11.35
C ILE A 84 0.84 -11.69 11.67
N ALA A 85 1.59 -10.62 11.36
CA ALA A 85 3.00 -10.52 11.67
C ALA A 85 3.21 -10.13 13.12
N ALA A 86 3.81 -11.03 13.90
CA ALA A 86 4.07 -10.79 15.32
C ALA A 86 5.53 -11.09 15.66
N SER A 87 5.94 -10.74 16.89
CA SER A 87 7.23 -11.16 17.45
C SER A 87 7.07 -11.90 18.76
N ALA A 88 7.85 -12.96 18.97
CA ALA A 88 7.78 -13.76 20.20
C ALA A 88 8.13 -12.90 21.43
N ARG A 89 8.98 -11.89 21.26
CA ARG A 89 9.35 -10.93 22.32
C ARG A 89 8.15 -10.09 22.80
N LEU A 90 7.33 -9.60 21.88
CA LEU A 90 6.21 -8.69 22.21
C LEU A 90 4.87 -9.43 22.36
N TRP A 91 4.84 -10.73 22.08
CA TRP A 91 3.63 -11.54 22.01
C TRP A 91 2.73 -11.41 23.24
N LYS A 92 3.32 -11.47 24.45
CA LYS A 92 2.58 -11.37 25.71
C LYS A 92 1.70 -10.11 25.79
N GLN A 93 2.17 -8.99 25.24
CA GLN A 93 1.45 -7.71 25.27
C GLN A 93 0.63 -7.49 24.01
N ARG A 94 1.19 -7.78 22.83
CA ARG A 94 0.58 -7.46 21.53
C ARG A 94 -0.61 -8.34 21.18
N LYS A 95 -0.67 -9.57 21.69
CA LYS A 95 -1.82 -10.46 21.48
C LYS A 95 -3.16 -9.86 21.92
N GLU A 96 -3.14 -8.95 22.90
CA GLU A 96 -4.35 -8.27 23.38
C GLU A 96 -5.03 -7.44 22.28
N TYR A 97 -4.27 -6.83 21.37
CA TYR A 97 -4.85 -6.08 20.25
C TYR A 97 -5.62 -7.00 19.28
N ILE A 98 -5.11 -8.22 19.08
CA ILE A 98 -5.74 -9.21 18.18
C ILE A 98 -7.08 -9.68 18.76
N LYS A 99 -7.17 -9.86 20.07
CA LYS A 99 -8.41 -10.25 20.75
C LYS A 99 -9.56 -9.26 20.56
N LEU A 100 -9.25 -8.00 20.25
CA LEU A 100 -10.26 -6.95 20.05
C LEU A 100 -11.08 -7.15 18.78
N TRP A 101 -10.52 -7.80 17.76
CA TRP A 101 -11.15 -7.88 16.44
C TRP A 101 -11.26 -9.30 15.88
N TYR A 102 -10.41 -10.22 16.31
CA TYR A 102 -10.42 -11.59 15.79
C TYR A 102 -11.61 -12.39 16.34
N LYS A 103 -12.35 -13.08 15.46
CA LYS A 103 -13.50 -13.93 15.80
C LYS A 103 -13.21 -15.41 15.44
N PRO A 104 -12.74 -16.24 16.40
CA PRO A 104 -12.22 -17.60 16.19
C PRO A 104 -13.09 -18.58 15.38
N ASN A 105 -14.41 -18.42 15.44
CA ASN A 105 -15.36 -19.31 14.74
C ASN A 105 -15.92 -18.70 13.43
N GLN A 106 -15.54 -17.47 13.10
CA GLN A 106 -16.02 -16.77 11.90
C GLN A 106 -14.86 -16.38 10.97
N MET A 107 -13.67 -16.24 11.52
CA MET A 107 -12.48 -15.75 10.83
C MET A 107 -11.43 -16.84 10.75
N ARG A 108 -10.63 -16.78 9.69
CA ARG A 108 -9.49 -17.66 9.46
C ARG A 108 -8.23 -16.83 9.59
N GLY A 109 -7.42 -17.05 10.62
CA GLY A 109 -6.18 -16.28 10.82
C GLY A 109 -5.06 -17.12 11.39
N TYR A 110 -3.82 -16.67 11.16
CA TYR A 110 -2.62 -17.28 11.70
C TYR A 110 -1.64 -16.21 12.14
N VAL A 111 -1.13 -16.34 13.36
CA VAL A 111 -0.08 -15.47 13.89
C VAL A 111 1.27 -16.07 13.56
N TRP A 112 2.13 -15.33 12.88
CA TRP A 112 3.44 -15.79 12.44
C TRP A 112 4.55 -15.19 13.31
N LEU A 113 5.24 -16.05 14.06
CA LEU A 113 6.34 -15.71 14.96
C LEU A 113 7.70 -16.21 14.42
N GLU A 114 8.77 -15.61 14.92
CA GLU A 114 10.15 -16.05 14.65
C GLU A 114 10.57 -17.27 15.48
N LYS A 115 9.93 -17.53 16.62
CA LYS A 115 10.24 -18.67 17.51
C LYS A 115 9.05 -19.01 18.41
N PRO A 116 9.02 -20.22 19.01
CA PRO A 116 7.97 -20.61 19.96
C PRO A 116 7.90 -19.68 21.18
N VAL A 117 6.69 -19.53 21.72
CA VAL A 117 6.37 -18.83 22.96
C VAL A 117 5.93 -19.85 24.03
N LYS A 118 6.05 -19.51 25.31
CA LYS A 118 5.79 -20.46 26.41
C LYS A 118 4.31 -20.88 26.44
N ARG A 119 4.07 -22.18 26.68
CA ARG A 119 2.75 -22.84 26.62
C ARG A 119 1.72 -22.31 27.63
N LEU A 120 2.18 -21.78 28.78
CA LEU A 120 1.33 -21.13 29.80
C LEU A 120 0.58 -19.91 29.26
N ASP A 121 1.13 -19.20 28.25
CA ASP A 121 0.45 -18.09 27.59
C ASP A 121 -0.59 -18.56 26.55
N GLN A 122 -0.62 -19.86 26.23
CA GLN A 122 -1.47 -20.45 25.19
C GLN A 122 -2.68 -21.16 25.80
N GLU A 123 -2.51 -21.99 26.83
CA GLU A 123 -3.56 -22.90 27.34
C GLU A 123 -4.80 -22.19 27.92
N ASN A 124 -4.68 -20.98 28.47
CA ASN A 124 -5.81 -20.22 29.01
C ASN A 124 -6.46 -19.26 28.00
N GLU A 125 -5.85 -19.03 26.83
CA GLU A 125 -6.25 -17.98 25.89
C GLU A 125 -6.51 -18.45 24.46
N THR A 126 -6.37 -19.76 24.20
CA THR A 126 -6.56 -20.36 22.88
C THR A 126 -7.94 -20.07 22.28
N ASN A 127 -8.96 -19.83 23.10
CA ASN A 127 -10.32 -19.70 22.60
C ASN A 127 -10.56 -18.40 21.83
N ASN A 128 -9.78 -17.34 22.02
CA ASN A 128 -10.01 -16.02 21.41
C ASN A 128 -8.89 -15.55 20.46
N LEU A 129 -7.88 -16.39 20.21
CA LEU A 129 -6.72 -16.02 19.41
C LEU A 129 -6.59 -16.92 18.16
N PRO A 130 -6.02 -16.39 17.07
CA PRO A 130 -5.68 -17.21 15.92
C PRO A 130 -4.55 -18.20 16.27
N PRO A 131 -4.53 -19.39 15.64
CA PRO A 131 -3.42 -20.33 15.79
C PRO A 131 -2.06 -19.69 15.48
N VAL A 132 -1.06 -20.02 16.30
CA VAL A 132 0.32 -19.55 16.12
C VAL A 132 1.07 -20.50 15.18
N LYS A 133 1.84 -19.93 14.26
CA LYS A 133 2.77 -20.59 13.34
C LYS A 133 4.16 -20.00 13.50
N ILE A 134 5.18 -20.82 13.29
CA ILE A 134 6.58 -20.38 13.27
C ILE A 134 7.01 -20.22 11.83
N SER A 135 7.51 -19.05 11.48
CA SER A 135 7.99 -18.78 10.13
C SER A 135 9.20 -19.62 9.80
N ALA A 136 9.32 -20.02 8.54
CA ALA A 136 10.46 -20.79 8.06
C ALA A 136 11.78 -20.00 8.13
N ASP A 137 12.90 -20.73 8.20
CA ASP A 137 14.23 -20.12 8.28
C ASP A 137 14.53 -19.21 7.07
N THR A 138 15.13 -18.06 7.38
CA THR A 138 15.50 -17.01 6.43
C THR A 138 17.01 -16.72 6.43
N SER A 139 17.82 -17.54 7.10
CA SER A 139 19.29 -17.41 7.14
C SER A 139 19.92 -17.33 5.74
N LYS A 140 19.38 -18.09 4.78
CA LYS A 140 19.85 -18.14 3.38
C LYS A 140 19.69 -16.83 2.58
N PHE A 141 18.94 -15.85 3.09
CA PHE A 141 18.70 -14.58 2.38
C PHE A 141 19.71 -13.51 2.84
N PRO A 142 20.40 -12.82 1.92
CA PRO A 142 21.26 -11.71 2.30
C PRO A 142 20.44 -10.51 2.82
N TYR A 143 20.96 -9.82 3.83
CA TYR A 143 20.41 -8.57 4.35
C TYR A 143 21.56 -7.56 4.48
N LYS A 144 21.50 -6.47 3.72
CA LYS A 144 22.59 -5.47 3.63
C LYS A 144 22.19 -4.09 4.16
N ASN A 145 20.92 -3.87 4.47
CA ASN A 145 20.47 -2.60 5.05
C ASN A 145 20.98 -2.48 6.49
N LYS A 146 21.57 -1.32 6.84
CA LYS A 146 22.15 -1.09 8.17
C LYS A 146 21.17 -0.44 9.16
N GLN A 147 20.07 0.13 8.68
CA GLN A 147 19.09 0.84 9.50
C GLN A 147 17.89 -0.03 9.86
N GLY A 148 17.52 -0.98 9.00
CA GLY A 148 16.40 -1.88 9.24
C GLY A 148 16.79 -3.15 10.02
N HIS A 149 15.79 -4.01 10.24
CA HIS A 149 15.97 -5.26 10.97
C HIS A 149 15.78 -6.48 10.05
N ARG A 150 16.62 -7.51 10.23
CA ARG A 150 16.60 -8.73 9.41
C ARG A 150 15.26 -9.48 9.44
N SER A 151 14.47 -9.31 10.51
CA SER A 151 13.11 -9.87 10.60
C SER A 151 12.18 -9.43 9.47
N ALA A 152 12.47 -8.32 8.80
CA ALA A 152 11.75 -7.86 7.60
C ALA A 152 11.66 -8.94 6.51
N ILE A 153 12.70 -9.77 6.35
CA ILE A 153 12.69 -10.87 5.37
C ILE A 153 11.61 -11.88 5.72
N ARG A 154 11.56 -12.29 6.99
CA ARG A 154 10.54 -13.22 7.51
C ARG A 154 9.14 -12.65 7.33
N ILE A 155 8.92 -11.41 7.75
CA ILE A 155 7.61 -10.76 7.70
C ILE A 155 7.11 -10.66 6.25
N SER A 156 7.98 -10.30 5.29
CA SER A 156 7.60 -10.23 3.87
C SER A 156 7.10 -11.58 3.31
N ARG A 157 7.48 -12.71 3.90
CA ARG A 157 7.09 -14.04 3.42
C ARG A 157 5.75 -14.55 3.98
N ILE A 158 5.11 -13.82 4.89
CA ILE A 158 3.89 -14.28 5.59
C ILE A 158 2.75 -14.63 4.63
N VAL A 159 2.53 -13.86 3.56
CA VAL A 159 1.50 -14.19 2.56
C VAL A 159 1.80 -15.53 1.89
N THR A 160 3.04 -15.73 1.44
CA THR A 160 3.49 -16.99 0.83
C THR A 160 3.47 -18.17 1.80
N GLU A 161 3.84 -17.96 3.07
CA GLU A 161 3.80 -19.00 4.09
C GLU A 161 2.36 -19.37 4.47
N THR A 162 1.45 -18.40 4.49
CA THR A 162 0.01 -18.63 4.70
C THR A 162 -0.61 -19.38 3.52
N LEU A 163 -0.25 -19.04 2.28
CA LEU A 163 -0.67 -19.80 1.10
C LEU A 163 -0.24 -21.28 1.19
N LYS A 164 0.98 -21.54 1.66
CA LYS A 164 1.52 -22.91 1.80
C LYS A 164 0.81 -23.77 2.84
N LEU A 165 -0.10 -23.20 3.64
CA LEU A 165 -0.98 -23.98 4.50
C LEU A 165 -2.01 -24.79 3.69
N GLY A 166 -2.20 -24.49 2.40
CA GLY A 166 -3.04 -25.28 1.51
C GLY A 166 -4.54 -25.21 1.84
N LEU A 167 -4.98 -24.09 2.41
CA LEU A 167 -6.37 -23.92 2.80
C LEU A 167 -7.27 -23.79 1.57
N GLU A 168 -8.42 -24.43 1.62
CA GLU A 168 -9.41 -24.40 0.55
C GLU A 168 -10.23 -23.10 0.55
N ASP A 169 -10.86 -22.84 -0.60
CA ASP A 169 -11.80 -21.75 -0.83
C ASP A 169 -11.28 -20.36 -0.38
N VAL A 170 -9.99 -20.10 -0.62
CA VAL A 170 -9.37 -18.80 -0.33
C VAL A 170 -9.46 -17.91 -1.56
N ARG A 171 -9.92 -16.68 -1.36
CA ARG A 171 -9.94 -15.62 -2.37
C ARG A 171 -8.92 -14.52 -2.07
N TRP A 172 -8.68 -14.25 -0.78
CA TRP A 172 -7.82 -13.16 -0.34
C TRP A 172 -6.95 -13.56 0.85
N PHE A 173 -5.69 -13.15 0.79
CA PHE A 173 -4.76 -13.15 1.92
C PHE A 173 -4.62 -11.72 2.42
N VAL A 174 -4.95 -11.49 3.69
CA VAL A 174 -4.85 -10.18 4.32
C VAL A 174 -3.71 -10.21 5.30
N MET A 175 -2.74 -9.32 5.13
CA MET A 175 -1.59 -9.19 6.01
C MET A 175 -1.76 -7.94 6.88
N GLY A 176 -1.39 -8.05 8.16
CA GLY A 176 -1.26 -6.93 9.09
C GLY A 176 -0.29 -7.27 10.21
N ASP A 177 0.13 -6.26 10.96
CA ASP A 177 0.99 -6.42 12.12
C ASP A 177 0.18 -6.82 13.37
N ASP A 178 0.88 -7.22 14.44
CA ASP A 178 0.28 -7.59 15.73
C ASP A 178 -0.39 -6.42 16.48
N ASP A 179 -0.33 -5.22 15.91
CA ASP A 179 -0.99 -4.01 16.37
C ASP A 179 -1.85 -3.32 15.29
N THR A 180 -2.12 -4.03 14.18
CA THR A 180 -3.15 -3.68 13.20
C THR A 180 -4.51 -4.20 13.68
N VAL A 181 -5.55 -3.38 13.53
CA VAL A 181 -6.94 -3.73 13.86
C VAL A 181 -7.76 -3.75 12.57
N PHE A 182 -8.49 -4.84 12.33
CA PHE A 182 -9.35 -4.96 11.15
C PHE A 182 -10.83 -4.86 11.52
N VAL A 183 -11.54 -3.94 10.88
CA VAL A 183 -13.01 -3.95 10.85
C VAL A 183 -13.43 -4.90 9.73
N ALA A 184 -13.67 -6.17 10.07
CA ALA A 184 -13.85 -7.25 9.11
C ALA A 184 -14.98 -6.97 8.10
N GLU A 185 -16.09 -6.38 8.56
CA GLU A 185 -17.24 -6.05 7.73
C GLU A 185 -16.90 -4.99 6.67
N ASN A 186 -16.12 -3.96 7.05
CA ASN A 186 -15.66 -2.93 6.12
C ASN A 186 -14.62 -3.49 5.13
N LEU A 187 -13.70 -4.33 5.61
CA LEU A 187 -12.74 -5.01 4.75
C LEU A 187 -13.44 -5.87 3.69
N ILE A 188 -14.45 -6.65 4.06
CA ILE A 188 -15.21 -7.47 3.11
C ILE A 188 -15.95 -6.62 2.08
N ARG A 189 -16.57 -5.50 2.49
CA ARG A 189 -17.19 -4.55 1.55
C ARG A 189 -16.18 -4.02 0.53
N VAL A 190 -14.94 -3.74 0.96
CA VAL A 190 -13.88 -3.30 0.05
C VAL A 190 -13.50 -4.41 -0.93
N LEU A 191 -13.25 -5.63 -0.43
CA LEU A 191 -12.81 -6.76 -1.27
C LEU A 191 -13.87 -7.22 -2.27
N ARG A 192 -15.16 -7.00 -2.01
CA ARG A 192 -16.26 -7.29 -2.95
C ARG A 192 -16.25 -6.42 -4.20
N LYS A 193 -15.54 -5.28 -4.19
CA LYS A 193 -15.40 -4.41 -5.38
C LYS A 193 -14.53 -5.02 -6.49
N TYR A 194 -13.76 -6.08 -6.16
CA TYR A 194 -12.71 -6.61 -7.02
C TYR A 194 -12.97 -8.07 -7.39
N ASP A 195 -12.71 -8.42 -8.66
CA ASP A 195 -12.72 -9.81 -9.10
C ASP A 195 -11.52 -10.55 -8.50
N HIS A 196 -11.80 -11.43 -7.55
CA HIS A 196 -10.78 -12.21 -6.84
C HIS A 196 -9.99 -13.17 -7.73
N ASN A 197 -10.41 -13.39 -8.98
CA ASN A 197 -9.68 -14.18 -9.97
C ASN A 197 -8.60 -13.38 -10.71
N GLN A 198 -8.53 -12.06 -10.50
CA GLN A 198 -7.46 -11.21 -11.02
C GLN A 198 -6.36 -11.00 -9.97
N MET A 199 -5.20 -10.50 -10.42
CA MET A 199 -4.09 -10.17 -9.54
C MET A 199 -4.27 -8.77 -8.94
N TYR A 200 -4.53 -8.71 -7.63
CA TYR A 200 -4.73 -7.47 -6.90
C TYR A 200 -3.84 -7.40 -5.66
N TYR A 201 -3.13 -6.28 -5.53
CA TYR A 201 -2.44 -5.85 -4.33
C TYR A 201 -3.14 -4.60 -3.80
N ILE A 202 -3.92 -4.73 -2.74
CA ILE A 202 -4.83 -3.69 -2.24
C ILE A 202 -4.34 -3.19 -0.88
N GLY A 203 -4.27 -1.89 -0.70
CA GLY A 203 -3.89 -1.28 0.58
C GLY A 203 -3.80 0.23 0.43
N SER A 204 -3.05 0.88 1.32
CA SER A 204 -2.81 2.33 1.22
C SER A 204 -1.35 2.69 1.45
N LEU A 205 -1.04 3.90 0.98
CA LEU A 205 0.22 4.59 1.22
C LEU A 205 0.30 5.02 2.68
N SER A 206 1.47 5.47 3.10
CA SER A 206 1.62 6.12 4.39
C SER A 206 0.86 7.44 4.41
N GLU A 207 0.25 7.78 5.53
CA GLU A 207 -0.21 9.14 5.78
C GLU A 207 0.96 10.11 6.00
N SER A 208 2.18 9.60 6.22
CA SER A 208 3.39 10.42 6.28
C SER A 208 3.94 10.66 4.88
N HIS A 209 3.95 11.94 4.47
CA HIS A 209 4.54 12.36 3.19
C HIS A 209 6.02 11.93 3.07
N LEU A 210 6.81 12.09 4.12
CA LEU A 210 8.23 11.72 4.13
C LEU A 210 8.41 10.21 3.96
N GLN A 211 7.59 9.38 4.60
CA GLN A 211 7.68 7.93 4.41
C GLN A 211 7.43 7.55 2.95
N ASN A 212 6.47 8.17 2.27
CA ASN A 212 6.19 7.88 0.86
C ASN A 212 7.34 8.31 -0.06
N ILE A 213 8.02 9.42 0.24
CA ILE A 213 9.23 9.84 -0.49
C ILE A 213 10.36 8.82 -0.31
N TYR A 214 10.61 8.36 0.92
CA TYR A 214 11.73 7.47 1.22
C TYR A 214 11.52 6.03 0.75
N PHE A 215 10.28 5.56 0.73
CA PHE A 215 9.96 4.18 0.35
C PHE A 215 9.31 4.11 -1.01
N SER A 216 7.99 4.35 -1.12
CA SER A 216 7.30 4.33 -2.40
C SER A 216 5.86 4.83 -2.31
N TYR A 217 5.41 5.55 -3.33
CA TYR A 217 3.99 5.84 -3.59
C TYR A 217 3.24 4.66 -4.24
N GLY A 218 3.90 3.53 -4.45
CA GLY A 218 3.31 2.30 -4.97
C GLY A 218 3.23 1.18 -3.93
N MET A 219 3.64 1.41 -2.68
CA MET A 219 3.73 0.38 -1.64
C MET A 219 2.53 0.47 -0.68
N ALA A 220 1.89 -0.66 -0.38
CA ALA A 220 1.01 -0.74 0.78
C ALA A 220 1.84 -0.87 2.05
N TYR A 221 1.55 -0.04 3.06
CA TYR A 221 2.26 -0.08 4.32
C TYR A 221 1.64 -1.10 5.28
N GLY A 222 2.46 -2.02 5.79
CA GLY A 222 2.06 -3.17 6.60
C GLY A 222 1.35 -2.80 7.89
N GLY A 223 1.72 -1.67 8.51
CA GLY A 223 1.05 -1.18 9.72
C GLY A 223 -0.44 -0.85 9.52
N GLY A 224 -0.84 -0.46 8.30
CA GLY A 224 -2.25 -0.30 7.93
C GLY A 224 -2.91 -1.55 7.37
N GLY A 225 -2.13 -2.61 7.17
CA GLY A 225 -2.53 -3.84 6.51
C GLY A 225 -2.63 -3.72 5.00
N PHE A 226 -2.69 -4.86 4.33
CA PHE A 226 -2.96 -4.96 2.90
C PHE A 226 -3.58 -6.31 2.56
N ALA A 227 -4.26 -6.39 1.40
CA ALA A 227 -4.83 -7.61 0.86
C ALA A 227 -4.14 -8.00 -0.46
N VAL A 228 -3.98 -9.30 -0.66
CA VAL A 228 -3.42 -9.93 -1.86
C VAL A 228 -4.42 -10.96 -2.35
N SER A 229 -4.84 -10.87 -3.61
CA SER A 229 -5.73 -11.87 -4.19
C SER A 229 -5.05 -13.24 -4.33
N TYR A 230 -5.82 -14.31 -4.35
CA TYR A 230 -5.28 -15.67 -4.42
C TYR A 230 -4.36 -15.91 -5.64
N PRO A 231 -4.71 -15.50 -6.88
CA PRO A 231 -3.82 -15.64 -8.03
C PRO A 231 -2.49 -14.91 -7.85
N LEU A 232 -2.51 -13.71 -7.24
CA LEU A 232 -1.31 -12.94 -6.96
C LEU A 232 -0.44 -13.62 -5.90
N ALA A 233 -1.04 -14.18 -4.84
CA ALA A 233 -0.30 -14.94 -3.84
C ALA A 233 0.40 -16.16 -4.47
N VAL A 234 -0.27 -16.87 -5.38
CA VAL A 234 0.33 -17.98 -6.13
C VAL A 234 1.50 -17.50 -6.99
N ALA A 235 1.33 -16.41 -7.76
CA ALA A 235 2.41 -15.83 -8.58
C ALA A 235 3.61 -15.40 -7.72
N LEU A 236 3.34 -14.69 -6.61
CA LEU A 236 4.35 -14.27 -5.63
C LEU A 236 5.12 -15.48 -5.10
N SER A 237 4.45 -16.55 -4.68
CA SER A 237 5.09 -17.73 -4.09
C SER A 237 6.15 -18.38 -4.99
N LYS A 238 5.96 -18.29 -6.32
CA LYS A 238 6.85 -18.87 -7.33
C LYS A 238 8.14 -18.07 -7.54
N MET A 239 8.18 -16.80 -7.11
CA MET A 239 9.27 -15.87 -7.42
C MET A 239 9.84 -15.12 -6.21
N GLN A 240 9.11 -15.05 -5.09
CA GLN A 240 9.44 -14.19 -3.94
C GLN A 240 10.84 -14.45 -3.37
N ASP A 241 11.25 -15.72 -3.23
CA ASP A 241 12.58 -16.07 -2.74
C ASP A 241 13.70 -15.50 -3.65
N ARG A 242 13.49 -15.43 -4.98
CA ARG A 242 14.46 -14.80 -5.91
C ARG A 242 14.41 -13.27 -5.81
N CYS A 243 13.22 -12.68 -5.72
CA CYS A 243 13.03 -11.25 -5.50
C CYS A 243 13.77 -10.77 -4.24
N ILE A 244 13.56 -11.43 -3.09
CA ILE A 244 14.22 -11.06 -1.82
C ILE A 244 15.74 -11.12 -1.95
N LYS A 245 16.29 -12.13 -2.64
CA LYS A 245 17.74 -12.26 -2.89
C LYS A 245 18.30 -11.13 -3.75
N ARG A 246 17.55 -10.64 -4.74
CA ARG A 246 17.97 -9.54 -5.63
C ARG A 246 18.03 -8.20 -4.92
N TYR A 247 17.18 -7.98 -3.92
CA TYR A 247 17.07 -6.69 -3.24
C TYR A 247 17.49 -6.74 -1.76
N PRO A 248 18.73 -7.15 -1.41
CA PRO A 248 19.14 -7.31 -0.02
C PRO A 248 19.23 -5.99 0.76
N ALA A 249 19.32 -4.86 0.06
CA ALA A 249 19.48 -3.54 0.65
C ALA A 249 18.16 -2.87 1.09
N LEU A 250 17.00 -3.44 0.76
CA LEU A 250 15.70 -2.87 1.15
C LEU A 250 15.49 -2.87 2.66
N TYR A 251 14.79 -1.85 3.16
CA TYR A 251 14.69 -1.57 4.59
C TYR A 251 13.80 -2.57 5.32
N GLY A 252 12.51 -2.57 4.97
CA GLY A 252 11.44 -3.26 5.68
C GLY A 252 10.85 -4.43 4.91
N SER A 253 9.81 -5.06 5.49
CA SER A 253 9.02 -6.08 4.82
C SER A 253 8.23 -5.52 3.65
N ASP A 254 7.67 -4.33 3.83
CA ASP A 254 6.72 -3.73 2.90
C ASP A 254 7.44 -3.28 1.63
N ASP A 255 8.64 -2.71 1.79
CA ASP A 255 9.55 -2.34 0.71
C ASP A 255 9.89 -3.56 -0.16
N ARG A 256 10.07 -4.73 0.47
CA ARG A 256 10.33 -6.01 -0.22
C ARG A 256 9.09 -6.52 -0.92
N MET A 257 7.93 -6.43 -0.28
CA MET A 257 6.66 -6.76 -0.91
C MET A 257 6.45 -5.91 -2.15
N GLN A 258 6.67 -4.59 -2.05
CA GLN A 258 6.55 -3.68 -3.17
C GLN A 258 7.50 -4.02 -4.31
N ALA A 259 8.76 -4.32 -4.01
CA ALA A 259 9.72 -4.73 -5.03
C ALA A 259 9.24 -5.99 -5.78
N CYS A 260 8.70 -6.98 -5.06
CA CYS A 260 8.19 -8.20 -5.70
C CYS A 260 6.89 -7.95 -6.49
N MET A 261 6.00 -7.06 -6.02
CA MET A 261 4.79 -6.69 -6.77
C MET A 261 5.14 -5.94 -8.06
N ALA A 262 6.14 -5.04 -8.00
CA ALA A 262 6.66 -4.35 -9.18
C ALA A 262 7.26 -5.32 -10.21
N GLU A 263 8.02 -6.33 -9.77
CA GLU A 263 8.52 -7.39 -10.66
C GLU A 263 7.41 -8.22 -11.30
N LEU A 264 6.29 -8.41 -10.61
CA LEU A 264 5.11 -9.09 -11.14
C LEU A 264 4.26 -8.18 -12.04
N GLY A 265 4.60 -6.89 -12.16
CA GLY A 265 3.83 -5.91 -12.92
C GLY A 265 2.48 -5.57 -12.28
N VAL A 266 2.32 -5.80 -10.98
CA VAL A 266 1.06 -5.53 -10.27
C VAL A 266 1.18 -4.24 -9.46
N PRO A 267 0.45 -3.18 -9.83
CA PRO A 267 0.47 -1.93 -9.08
C PRO A 267 -0.35 -2.04 -7.79
N LEU A 268 -0.06 -1.16 -6.83
CA LEU A 268 -0.93 -0.96 -5.68
C LEU A 268 -2.29 -0.41 -6.13
N THR A 269 -3.33 -1.11 -5.73
CA THR A 269 -4.71 -0.64 -5.77
C THR A 269 -5.00 0.09 -4.46
N LYS A 270 -5.01 1.42 -4.53
CA LYS A 270 -5.15 2.27 -3.34
C LYS A 270 -6.59 2.26 -2.82
N GLU A 271 -6.75 1.91 -1.56
CA GLU A 271 -7.99 1.96 -0.80
C GLU A 271 -7.81 2.82 0.44
N LEU A 272 -8.68 3.82 0.61
CA LEU A 272 -8.53 4.79 1.70
C LEU A 272 -8.75 4.20 3.09
N GLY A 273 -9.40 3.04 3.21
CA GLY A 273 -9.70 2.40 4.50
C GLY A 273 -8.54 1.66 5.17
N PHE A 274 -7.34 1.66 4.58
CA PHE A 274 -6.13 1.11 5.19
C PHE A 274 -5.29 2.26 5.76
N HIS A 275 -4.99 2.21 7.06
CA HIS A 275 -4.42 3.34 7.80
C HIS A 275 -3.25 2.95 8.71
N GLN A 276 -2.11 3.65 8.64
CA GLN A 276 -0.99 3.39 9.56
C GLN A 276 -1.09 4.19 10.86
N VAL A 277 -1.76 5.35 10.85
CA VAL A 277 -1.62 6.33 11.93
C VAL A 277 -2.27 5.83 13.23
N ARG A 278 -1.43 5.58 14.23
CA ARG A 278 -1.79 5.40 15.63
C ARG A 278 -1.63 6.73 16.40
N ASN A 279 -2.29 7.79 15.96
CA ASN A 279 -2.44 9.00 16.78
C ASN A 279 -3.83 9.00 17.42
N HIS A 280 -3.90 9.49 18.66
CA HIS A 280 -5.00 9.46 19.64
C HIS A 280 -6.41 9.96 19.21
N LEU A 281 -6.70 10.07 17.91
CA LEU A 281 -7.99 10.50 17.37
C LEU A 281 -8.43 9.50 16.29
N PHE A 282 -8.87 8.33 16.73
CA PHE A 282 -9.61 7.42 15.85
C PHE A 282 -10.96 8.05 15.52
N ASN A 283 -11.11 8.56 14.30
CA ASN A 283 -12.40 8.55 13.63
C ASN A 283 -12.49 7.23 12.87
N PHE A 284 -13.16 6.25 13.49
CA PHE A 284 -13.60 5.05 12.78
C PHE A 284 -14.69 5.47 11.77
N PHE A 285 -14.57 5.03 10.52
CA PHE A 285 -15.70 4.83 9.61
C PHE A 285 -15.85 3.32 9.35
#